data_AF-A0AAE3FWS5-F1
#
_entry.id   AF-A0AAE3FWS5-F1
#
_cell.length_a   1.000
_cell.length_b   1.000
_cell.length_c   1.000
_cell.angle_alpha   90.00
_cell.angle_beta   90.00
_cell.angle_gamma   90.00
#
_symmetry.space_group_name_H-M   'P 1'
#
loop_
_entity.id
_entity.type
_entity.pdbx_description
1 polymer ?
#
loop_
_entity_poly.entity_id
_entity_poly.type
_entity_poly.pdbx_seq_one_letter_code
_entity_poly.pdbx_strand_id
1 'polypeptide(L)' 'MFRTLRNHDGTPLVALDRDELQMDGVLDGQGAVPDDQPMHIQRVGKACYLVRAVNEDGLPDLDEVFRL' A
#
# COMPACT_ATOMS: atom_id res chain seq x y z
N MET A 1 -14.10 -0.82 0.78
CA MET A 1 -14.63 -1.34 -0.51
C MET A 1 -13.89 -2.61 -0.86
N PHE A 2 -14.52 -3.63 -1.45
CA PHE A 2 -13.81 -4.84 -1.88
C PHE A 2 -13.15 -4.63 -3.25
N ARG A 3 -11.97 -5.24 -3.44
CA ARG A 3 -11.20 -5.23 -4.69
C ARG A 3 -10.90 -6.68 -5.07
N THR A 4 -10.80 -6.94 -6.37
CA THR A 4 -10.49 -8.27 -6.90
C THR A 4 -8.98 -8.42 -7.11
N LEU A 5 -8.43 -9.57 -6.72
CA LEU A 5 -7.06 -9.94 -7.07
C LEU A 5 -6.98 -10.22 -8.57
N ARG A 6 -6.12 -9.50 -9.28
CA ARG A 6 -5.90 -9.63 -10.72
C ARG A 6 -4.57 -10.29 -10.99
N ASN A 7 -4.50 -11.10 -12.05
CA ASN A 7 -3.24 -11.60 -12.57
C ASN A 7 -2.73 -10.61 -13.62
N HIS A 8 -1.52 -10.11 -13.42
CA HIS A 8 -0.79 -9.27 -14.36
C HIS A 8 0.54 -9.95 -14.70
N ASP A 9 0.58 -10.64 -15.83
CA ASP A 9 1.76 -11.36 -16.33
C ASP A 9 2.39 -12.33 -15.30
N GLY A 10 1.53 -13.08 -14.60
CA GLY A 10 1.94 -14.02 -13.56
C GLY A 10 2.09 -13.38 -12.17
N THR A 11 2.00 -12.06 -12.09
CA THR A 11 2.10 -11.31 -10.83
C THR A 11 0.70 -11.00 -10.28
N PRO A 12 0.35 -11.45 -9.07
CA PRO A 12 -0.92 -11.12 -8.45
C PRO A 12 -0.93 -9.67 -7.95
N LEU A 13 -1.89 -8.86 -8.40
CA LEU A 13 -2.03 -7.45 -8.05
C LEU A 13 -3.44 -7.15 -7.51
N VAL A 14 -3.49 -6.29 -6.49
CA VAL A 14 -4.72 -5.63 -6.05
C VAL A 14 -4.54 -4.13 -6.20
N ALA A 15 -5.55 -3.44 -6.72
CA ALA A 15 -5.50 -1.99 -6.84
C ALA A 15 -5.95 -1.34 -5.53
N LEU A 16 -5.14 -0.41 -5.03
CA LEU A 16 -5.50 0.52 -3.97
C LEU A 16 -6.28 1.71 -4.56
N ASP A 17 -7.00 2.42 -3.72
CA ASP A 17 -7.77 3.58 -4.15
C ASP A 17 -6.85 4.78 -4.42
N ARG A 18 -7.03 5.45 -5.55
CA ARG A 18 -6.16 6.57 -5.94
C ARG A 18 -6.36 7.77 -5.02
N ASP A 19 -7.59 8.03 -4.59
CA ASP A 19 -7.91 9.21 -3.79
C ASP A 19 -7.38 9.03 -2.37
N GLU A 20 -7.48 7.82 -1.80
CA GLU A 20 -6.85 7.48 -0.51
C GLU A 20 -5.33 7.63 -0.58
N LEU A 21 -4.68 7.09 -1.63
CA LEU A 21 -3.24 7.25 -1.81
C LEU A 21 -2.80 8.71 -1.98
N GLN A 22 -3.60 9.55 -2.64
CA GLN A 22 -3.33 10.98 -2.75
C GLN A 22 -3.45 11.68 -1.39
N MET A 23 -4.50 11.35 -0.63
CA MET A 23 -4.73 11.90 0.71
C MET A 23 -3.60 11.54 1.68
N ASP A 24 -3.05 10.34 1.55
CA ASP A 24 -1.92 9.85 2.35
C ASP A 24 -0.55 10.31 1.83
N GLY A 25 -0.51 11.10 0.74
CA GLY A 25 0.73 11.65 0.17
C GLY A 25 1.63 10.62 -0.52
N VAL A 26 1.09 9.45 -0.88
CA VAL A 26 1.82 8.40 -1.60
C VAL A 26 1.98 8.73 -3.08
N LEU A 27 1.05 9.52 -3.64
CA LEU A 27 1.14 10.02 -5.00
C LEU A 27 1.81 11.40 -5.02
N ASP A 28 2.47 11.73 -6.12
CA ASP A 28 3.05 13.04 -6.34
C ASP A 28 1.99 14.15 -6.51
N GLY A 29 2.44 15.39 -6.70
CA GLY A 29 1.56 16.56 -6.89
C GLY A 29 0.71 16.52 -8.16
N GLN A 30 0.94 15.56 -9.05
CA GLN A 30 0.21 15.31 -10.28
C GLN A 30 -0.65 14.03 -10.18
N GLY A 31 -0.62 13.36 -9.02
CA GLY A 31 -1.32 12.11 -8.76
C GLY A 31 -0.72 10.90 -9.46
N ALA A 32 0.54 10.95 -9.88
CA ALA A 32 1.26 9.78 -10.34
C ALA A 32 1.94 9.08 -9.14
N VAL A 33 2.16 7.78 -9.27
CA VAL A 33 3.00 7.05 -8.31
C VAL A 33 4.45 7.46 -8.59
N PRO A 34 5.22 7.90 -7.58
CA PRO A 34 6.63 8.21 -7.76
C PRO A 34 7.40 7.01 -8.34
N ASP A 35 8.40 7.30 -9.17
CA ASP A 35 9.31 6.27 -9.69
C ASP A 35 9.94 5.52 -8.51
N ASP A 36 9.92 4.19 -8.59
CA ASP A 36 10.46 3.28 -7.57
C ASP A 36 9.87 3.44 -6.15
N GLN A 37 8.64 3.94 -5.99
CA GLN A 37 7.96 4.03 -4.68
C GLN A 37 8.06 2.70 -3.90
N PRO A 38 8.85 2.64 -2.80
CA PRO A 38 9.02 1.40 -2.06
C PRO A 38 7.77 1.09 -1.25
N MET A 39 7.34 -0.18 -1.32
CA MET A 39 6.22 -0.71 -0.56
C MET A 39 6.70 -1.82 0.35
N HIS A 40 6.40 -1.74 1.64
CA HIS A 40 6.66 -2.79 2.59
C HIS A 40 5.41 -3.65 2.77
N ILE A 41 5.55 -4.96 2.50
CA ILE A 41 4.47 -5.94 2.65
C ILE A 41 4.81 -6.85 3.82
N GLN A 42 3.91 -6.89 4.81
CA GLN A 42 4.04 -7.73 5.99
C GLN A 42 2.84 -8.67 6.09
N ARG A 43 3.09 -9.96 6.30
CA ARG A 43 2.04 -10.92 6.62
C ARG A 43 1.69 -10.83 8.10
N VAL A 44 0.42 -10.57 8.40
CA VAL A 44 -0.10 -10.41 9.77
C VAL A 44 -1.03 -11.55 10.20
N GLY A 45 -1.31 -12.50 9.29
CA GLY A 45 -2.14 -13.66 9.56
C GLY A 45 -2.22 -14.61 8.36
N LYS A 46 -3.05 -15.65 8.43
CA LYS A 46 -3.30 -16.52 7.28
C LYS A 46 -4.09 -15.76 6.21
N ALA A 47 -3.45 -15.52 5.05
CA ALA A 47 -4.00 -14.73 3.95
C ALA A 47 -4.34 -13.26 4.30
N CYS A 48 -3.72 -12.72 5.36
CA CYS A 48 -3.84 -11.32 5.78
C CYS A 48 -2.50 -10.62 5.61
N TYR A 49 -2.49 -9.55 4.84
CA TYR A 49 -1.30 -8.78 4.51
C TYR A 49 -1.54 -7.31 4.79
N LEU A 50 -0.56 -6.67 5.38
CA LEU A 50 -0.47 -5.24 5.57
C LEU A 50 0.53 -4.69 4.55
N VAL A 51 0.11 -3.66 3.81
CA VAL A 51 0.93 -2.97 2.82
C VAL A 51 1.12 -1.54 3.29
N ARG A 52 2.36 -1.06 3.36
CA ARG A 52 2.70 0.29 3.82
C ARG A 52 3.66 0.95 2.83
N ALA A 53 3.36 2.19 2.43
CA ALA A 53 4.26 3.00 1.62
C ALA A 53 5.43 3.46 2.48
N VAL A 54 6.67 3.23 2.03
CA VAL A 54 7.87 3.71 2.71
C VAL A 54 8.08 5.17 2.32
N ASN A 55 8.36 6.03 3.29
CA ASN A 55 8.66 7.45 3.10
C ASN A 55 10.07 7.79 3.61
N GLU A 56 10.45 9.07 3.57
CA GLU A 56 11.77 9.54 4.02
C GLU A 56 12.04 9.25 5.51
N ASP A 57 10.97 9.23 6.32
CA ASP A 57 11.02 8.92 7.75
C ASP A 57 10.97 7.39 8.03
N GLY A 58 10.84 6.57 6.98
CA GLY A 58 10.82 5.11 7.04
C GLY A 58 9.43 4.50 6.87
N LEU A 59 9.05 3.61 7.77
CA LEU A 59 7.76 2.91 7.72
C LEU A 59 6.72 3.68 8.53
N PRO A 60 5.55 4.00 7.95
CA PRO A 60 4.43 4.55 8.70
C PRO A 60 4.08 3.66 9.89
N ASP A 61 3.88 4.31 11.03
CA ASP A 61 3.42 3.68 12.25
C ASP A 61 2.00 3.15 12.07
N LEU A 62 1.75 2.02 12.72
CA LEU A 62 0.40 1.50 12.84
C LEU A 62 -0.29 2.15 14.03
N ASP A 63 -1.55 2.50 13.84
CA ASP A 63 -2.46 2.84 14.94
C ASP A 63 -2.44 1.72 15.98
N GLU A 64 -2.64 2.08 17.24
CA GLU A 64 -2.54 1.16 18.38
C GLU A 64 -3.44 -0.07 18.24
N VAL A 65 -4.58 0.08 17.54
CA VAL A 65 -5.56 -0.99 17.28
C VAL A 65 -5.00 -2.10 16.38
N PHE A 66 -3.94 -1.82 15.61
CA PHE A 66 -3.30 -2.77 14.68
C PHE A 66 -1.93 -3.26 15.19
N ARG A 67 -1.52 -2.87 16.39
CA ARG A 67 -0.35 -3.43 17.08
C ARG A 67 -0.78 -4.76 17.71
N LEU A 68 -0.78 -5.82 16.89
CA LEU A 68 -1.05 -7.21 17.29
C LEU A 68 -0.05 -7.73 18.33
#